data_AF-A0A8T4LH01-F1
#
_entry.id   AF-A0A8T4LH01-F1
#
_cell.length_a   1.000
_cell.length_b   1.000
_cell.length_c   1.000
_cell.angle_alpha   90.00
_cell.angle_beta   90.00
_cell.angle_gamma   90.00
#
_symmetry.space_group_name_H-M   'P 1'
#
loop_
_entity.id
_entity.type
_entity.pdbx_description
1 polymer ?
#
loop_
_entity_poly.entity_id
_entity_poly.type
_entity_poly.pdbx_seq_one_letter_code
_entity_poly.pdbx_strand_id
1 'polypeptide(L)'
;MLSYFHIILIVILIGLIFLFVKLKYIKHKLVWILLLVFVLAVYLGFILSIAGQNVDLKTPEGAKLAIKLYLGWVGNSFTNLKSLTGQAVKLDWKALNETDPNKTNELNAQAERDKYRKRVTK
;
A
#
# COMPACT_ATOMS: atom_id res chain seq x y z
N MET A 1 18.61 -10.21 5.95
CA MET A 1 18.25 -10.86 7.24
C MET A 1 18.02 -9.77 8.27
N LEU A 2 16.89 -9.76 8.98
CA LEU A 2 16.65 -8.82 10.08
C LEU A 2 17.69 -9.10 11.18
N SER A 3 18.67 -8.23 11.35
CA SER A 3 19.61 -8.36 12.46
C SER A 3 18.95 -7.86 13.75
N TYR A 4 19.41 -8.35 14.91
CA TYR A 4 18.93 -7.93 16.24
C TYR A 4 18.91 -6.41 16.42
N PHE A 5 19.83 -5.70 15.77
CA PHE A 5 19.85 -4.23 15.73
C PHE A 5 18.57 -3.61 15.17
N HIS A 6 18.00 -4.19 14.11
CA HIS A 6 16.78 -3.69 13.47
C HIS A 6 15.57 -3.89 14.40
N ILE A 7 15.52 -5.00 15.13
CA ILE A 7 14.45 -5.31 16.09
C ILE A 7 14.52 -4.35 17.27
N ILE A 8 15.71 -4.11 17.82
CA ILE A 8 15.92 -3.15 18.93
C ILE A 8 15.48 -1.75 18.51
N LEU A 9 15.81 -1.32 17.30
CA LEU A 9 15.43 0.00 16.79
C LEU A 9 13.91 0.15 16.67
N ILE A 10 13.21 -0.89 16.18
CA ILE A 10 11.74 -0.92 16.13
C ILE A 10 11.12 -0.87 17.53
N VAL A 11 11.67 -1.61 18.49
CA VAL A 11 11.17 -1.62 19.88
C VAL A 11 11.36 -0.25 20.55
N ILE A 12 12.51 0.39 20.38
CA ILE A 12 12.77 1.76 20.89
C ILE A 12 11.79 2.75 20.28
N LEU A 13 11.51 2.62 18.98
CA LEU A 13 10.59 3.49 18.27
C LEU A 13 9.15 3.35 18.77
N ILE A 14 8.69 2.11 19.00
CA ILE A 14 7.39 1.83 19.62
C ILE A 14 7.34 2.40 21.05
N GLY A 15 8.42 2.24 21.83
CA GLY A 15 8.54 2.78 23.18
C GLY A 15 8.46 4.30 23.23
N LEU A 16 9.15 5.00 22.31
CA LEU A 16 9.06 6.45 22.17
C LEU A 16 7.63 6.88 21.88
N ILE A 17 6.96 6.25 20.91
CA ILE A 17 5.56 6.54 20.58
C ILE A 17 4.66 6.35 21.80
N PHE A 18 4.84 5.26 22.56
CA PHE A 18 4.07 4.98 23.76
C PHE A 18 4.28 6.04 24.87
N LEU A 19 5.50 6.55 25.01
CA LEU A 19 5.84 7.62 25.94
C LEU A 19 5.09 8.92 25.59
N PHE A 20 4.95 9.22 24.29
CA PHE A 20 4.23 10.39 23.82
C PHE A 20 2.69 10.21 23.79
N VAL A 21 2.16 8.98 23.69
CA VAL A 21 0.71 8.69 23.83
C VAL A 21 0.15 9.14 25.19
N LYS A 22 0.99 9.18 26.23
CA LYS A 22 0.60 9.64 27.58
C LYS A 22 0.53 11.16 27.72
N LEU A 23 0.86 11.94 26.68
CA LEU A 23 0.65 13.39 26.67
C LEU A 23 -0.84 13.70 26.67
N LYS A 24 -1.31 14.13 27.85
CA LYS A 24 -2.69 14.48 28.23
C LYS A 24 -3.42 15.47 27.28
N TYR A 25 -2.72 16.08 26.33
CA TYR A 25 -3.21 17.22 25.53
C TYR A 25 -3.50 16.92 24.05
N ILE A 26 -3.22 15.71 23.52
CA ILE A 26 -3.51 15.42 22.10
C ILE A 26 -4.88 14.73 21.98
N LYS A 27 -5.87 15.49 21.50
CA LYS A 27 -7.29 15.09 21.38
C LYS A 27 -7.53 13.86 20.48
N HIS A 28 -6.62 13.53 19.57
CA HIS A 28 -6.87 12.57 18.49
C HIS A 28 -5.96 11.34 18.57
N LYS A 29 -6.47 10.24 19.13
CA LYS A 29 -5.81 8.92 19.20
C LYS A 29 -5.34 8.41 17.82
N LEU A 30 -6.02 8.82 16.74
CA LEU A 30 -5.68 8.43 15.37
C LEU A 30 -4.35 9.01 14.86
N VAL A 31 -3.94 10.18 15.38
CA VAL A 31 -2.67 10.81 15.00
C VAL A 31 -1.49 9.93 15.41
N TRP A 32 -1.56 9.26 16.56
CA TRP A 32 -0.50 8.36 17.02
C TRP A 32 -0.38 7.10 16.16
N ILE A 33 -1.51 6.52 15.77
CA ILE A 33 -1.53 5.40 14.82
C ILE A 33 -0.94 5.83 13.48
N LEU A 34 -1.36 7.00 12.96
CA LEU A 34 -0.85 7.52 11.69
C LEU A 34 0.66 7.80 11.77
N LEU A 35 1.12 8.36 12.88
CA LEU A 35 2.54 8.62 13.14
C LEU A 35 3.32 7.31 13.16
N LEU A 36 2.84 6.28 13.87
CA LEU A 36 3.48 4.96 13.93
C LEU A 36 3.62 4.36 12.52
N VAL A 37 2.52 4.34 11.76
CA VAL A 37 2.51 3.86 10.37
C VAL A 37 3.46 4.67 9.50
N PHE A 38 3.48 6.00 9.68
CA PHE A 38 4.37 6.89 8.94
C PHE A 38 5.84 6.60 9.23
N VAL A 39 6.24 6.45 10.49
CA VAL A 39 7.64 6.15 10.82
C VAL A 39 8.04 4.76 10.31
N LEU A 40 7.16 3.76 10.42
CA LEU A 40 7.40 2.43 9.85
C LEU A 40 7.58 2.50 8.32
N ALA A 41 6.74 3.27 7.63
CA ALA A 41 6.83 3.46 6.18
C ALA A 41 8.14 4.15 5.77
N VAL A 42 8.56 5.19 6.51
CA VAL A 42 9.85 5.87 6.30
C VAL A 42 11.01 4.91 6.50
N TYR A 43 11.01 4.13 7.59
CA TYR A 43 12.06 3.18 7.89
C TYR A 43 12.16 2.07 6.82
N LEU A 44 11.03 1.47 6.46
CA LEU A 44 10.99 0.44 5.42
C LEU A 44 11.42 1.02 4.07
N GLY A 45 10.95 2.22 3.72
CA GLY A 45 11.36 2.92 2.51
C GLY A 45 12.86 3.16 2.46
N PHE A 46 13.46 3.55 3.58
CA PHE A 46 14.92 3.72 3.69
C PHE A 46 15.67 2.40 3.44
N ILE A 47 15.29 1.32 4.12
CA ILE A 47 15.92 0.00 3.95
C ILE A 47 15.78 -0.50 2.50
N LEU A 48 14.60 -0.35 1.90
CA LEU A 48 14.35 -0.73 0.50
C LEU A 48 15.15 0.12 -0.48
N SER A 49 15.35 1.41 -0.20
CA SER A 49 16.06 2.33 -1.09
C SER A 49 17.56 2.00 -1.24
N ILE A 50 18.16 1.41 -0.21
CA ILE A 50 19.57 1.00 -0.21
C ILE A 50 19.74 -0.52 -0.41
N ALA A 51 18.65 -1.27 -0.55
CA ALA A 51 18.69 -2.71 -0.74
C ALA A 51 19.41 -3.06 -2.05
N GLY A 52 20.35 -4.01 -1.99
CA GLY A 52 21.16 -4.41 -3.14
C GLY A 52 22.28 -3.42 -3.51
N GLN A 53 22.46 -2.34 -2.76
CA GLN A 53 23.56 -1.40 -2.91
C GLN A 53 24.63 -1.65 -1.83
N ASN A 54 25.91 -1.60 -2.20
CA ASN A 54 27.03 -1.70 -1.24
C ASN A 54 27.24 -0.35 -0.54
N VAL A 55 26.33 -0.01 0.38
CA VAL A 55 26.37 1.25 1.13
C VAL A 55 26.95 1.02 2.52
N ASP A 56 28.13 1.60 2.78
CA ASP A 56 28.71 1.61 4.13
C ASP A 56 28.28 2.87 4.91
N LEU A 57 27.25 2.72 5.73
CA LEU A 57 26.71 3.80 6.56
C LEU A 57 27.68 4.32 7.63
N LYS A 58 28.82 3.67 7.87
CA LYS A 58 29.85 4.13 8.82
C LYS A 58 30.76 5.21 8.23
N THR A 59 30.70 5.42 6.92
CA THR A 59 31.50 6.42 6.22
C THR A 59 30.65 7.64 5.84
N PRO A 60 31.22 8.86 5.85
CA PRO A 60 30.52 10.05 5.37
C PRO A 60 30.02 9.90 3.92
N GLU A 61 30.81 9.26 3.07
CA GLU A 61 30.49 9.01 1.66
C GLU A 61 29.31 8.05 1.52
N GLY A 62 29.30 6.96 2.28
CA GLY A 62 28.19 6.00 2.27
C GLY A 62 26.91 6.60 2.86
N ALA A 63 27.00 7.44 3.90
CA ALA A 63 25.85 8.17 4.41
C ALA A 63 25.26 9.14 3.36
N LYS A 64 26.13 9.89 2.66
CA LYS A 64 25.71 10.77 1.55
C LYS A 64 25.04 9.99 0.42
N LEU A 65 25.59 8.83 0.07
CA LEU A 65 25.02 7.94 -0.93
C LEU A 65 23.64 7.41 -0.50
N ALA A 66 23.50 6.97 0.75
CA ALA A 66 22.24 6.49 1.31
C ALA A 66 21.13 7.54 1.22
N ILE A 67 21.43 8.80 1.60
CA ILE A 67 20.48 9.92 1.51
C ILE A 67 20.06 10.15 0.06
N LYS A 68 21.01 10.15 -0.88
CA LYS A 68 20.71 10.33 -2.31
C LYS A 68 19.81 9.20 -2.85
N LEU A 69 20.10 7.96 -2.48
CA LEU A 69 19.29 6.80 -2.85
C LEU A 69 17.88 6.88 -2.28
N TYR A 70 17.74 7.25 -0.99
CA TYR A 70 16.45 7.40 -0.35
C TYR A 70 15.61 8.52 -1.00
N LEU A 71 16.18 9.69 -1.24
CA LEU A 71 15.47 10.79 -1.91
C LEU A 71 15.06 10.41 -3.35
N GLY A 72 15.93 9.69 -4.07
CA GLY A 72 15.60 9.17 -5.40
C GLY A 72 14.44 8.16 -5.35
N TRP A 73 14.46 7.23 -4.40
CA TRP A 73 13.39 6.26 -4.18
C TRP A 73 12.05 6.94 -3.83
N VAL A 74 12.07 7.97 -2.97
CA VAL A 74 10.88 8.76 -2.64
C VAL A 74 10.34 9.48 -3.88
N GLY A 75 11.20 10.16 -4.65
CA GLY A 75 10.79 10.87 -5.87
C GLY A 75 10.18 9.94 -6.92
N ASN A 76 10.78 8.76 -7.12
CA ASN A 76 10.24 7.73 -8.01
C ASN A 76 8.91 7.18 -7.51
N SER A 77 8.76 6.98 -6.19
CA SER A 77 7.51 6.52 -5.58
C SER A 77 6.36 7.49 -5.84
N PHE A 78 6.60 8.81 -5.71
CA PHE A 78 5.61 9.83 -6.05
C PHE A 78 5.28 9.85 -7.55
N THR A 79 6.27 9.65 -8.41
CA THR A 79 6.06 9.59 -9.86
C THR A 79 5.21 8.38 -10.25
N ASN A 80 5.49 7.22 -9.65
CA ASN A 80 4.70 5.99 -9.83
C ASN A 80 3.27 6.17 -9.31
N LEU A 81 3.11 6.76 -8.12
CA LEU A 81 1.80 7.05 -7.55
C LEU A 81 0.99 7.98 -8.47
N LYS A 82 1.60 9.06 -8.97
CA LYS A 82 0.98 9.97 -9.94
C LYS A 82 0.57 9.26 -11.22
N SER A 83 1.41 8.36 -11.74
CA SER A 83 1.11 7.58 -12.94
C SER A 83 -0.10 6.66 -12.70
N LEU A 84 -0.10 5.93 -11.59
CA LEU A 84 -1.18 5.01 -11.21
C LEU A 84 -2.50 5.77 -11.01
N THR A 85 -2.50 6.86 -10.25
CA THR A 85 -3.71 7.65 -10.02
C THR A 85 -4.18 8.35 -11.30
N GLY A 86 -3.25 8.85 -12.11
CA GLY A 86 -3.58 9.45 -13.41
C GLY A 86 -4.19 8.45 -14.40
N GLN A 87 -3.74 7.19 -14.39
CA GLN A 87 -4.38 6.12 -15.16
C GLN A 87 -5.75 5.75 -14.59
N ALA A 88 -5.88 5.67 -13.26
CA ALA A 88 -7.14 5.35 -12.60
C ALA A 88 -8.24 6.38 -12.88
N VAL A 89 -7.90 7.67 -12.94
CA VAL A 89 -8.86 8.74 -13.29
C VAL A 89 -9.31 8.65 -14.75
N LYS A 90 -8.45 8.15 -15.66
CA LYS A 90 -8.78 7.98 -17.08
C LYS A 90 -9.62 6.75 -17.38
N LEU A 91 -9.77 5.83 -16.42
CA LEU A 91 -10.64 4.67 -16.61
C LEU A 91 -12.09 5.12 -16.73
N ASP A 92 -12.79 4.59 -17.74
CA ASP A 92 -14.24 4.70 -17.80
C ASP A 92 -14.86 3.74 -16.77
N TRP A 93 -15.08 4.27 -15.58
CA TRP A 93 -15.71 3.54 -14.48
C TRP A 93 -17.17 3.15 -14.77
N LYS A 94 -17.82 3.77 -15.76
CA LYS A 94 -19.20 3.48 -16.14
C LYS A 94 -19.28 2.29 -17.10
N ALA A 95 -18.33 2.15 -18.03
CA ALA A 95 -18.26 1.00 -18.94
C ALA A 95 -18.12 -0.35 -18.20
N LEU A 96 -17.58 -0.36 -16.98
CA LEU A 96 -17.49 -1.57 -16.14
C LEU A 96 -18.84 -2.02 -15.54
N ASN A 97 -19.87 -1.16 -15.57
CA ASN A 97 -21.21 -1.45 -15.08
C ASN A 97 -22.22 -1.73 -16.21
N GLU A 98 -21.81 -1.61 -17.48
CA GLU A 98 -22.67 -1.99 -18.60
C GLU A 98 -22.72 -3.51 -18.67
N THR A 99 -23.80 -4.07 -18.13
CA THR A 99 -24.14 -5.47 -18.32
C THR A 99 -24.37 -5.65 -19.81
N ASP A 100 -23.53 -6.45 -20.48
CA ASP A 100 -23.74 -6.78 -21.89
C ASP A 100 -25.20 -7.27 -22.06
N PRO A 101 -26.07 -6.50 -22.76
CA PRO A 101 -27.48 -6.82 -22.85
C PRO A 101 -27.69 -8.15 -23.58
N ASN A 102 -26.79 -8.53 -24.50
CA ASN A 102 -26.85 -9.83 -25.17
C ASN A 102 -26.57 -10.97 -24.19
N LYS A 103 -25.53 -10.84 -23.36
CA LYS A 103 -25.19 -11.85 -22.34
C LYS A 103 -26.30 -12.01 -21.30
N THR A 104 -26.96 -10.91 -20.94
CA THR A 104 -28.10 -10.91 -20.00
C THR A 104 -29.31 -11.63 -20.61
N ASN A 105 -29.59 -11.39 -21.89
CA ASN A 105 -30.68 -12.06 -22.60
C ASN A 105 -30.43 -13.56 -22.78
N GLU A 106 -29.19 -13.98 -23.05
CA GLU A 106 -28.81 -15.40 -23.14
C GLU A 106 -28.98 -16.14 -21.81
N LEU A 107 -28.54 -15.54 -20.69
CA LEU A 107 -28.72 -16.08 -19.35
C LEU A 107 -30.20 -16.26 -18.99
N ASN A 108 -31.03 -15.26 -19.32
CA ASN A 108 -32.48 -15.33 -19.09
C ASN A 108 -33.13 -16.43 -19.95
N ALA A 109 -32.77 -16.52 -21.23
CA ALA A 109 -33.28 -17.56 -22.13
C ALA A 109 -32.85 -18.97 -21.70
N GLN A 110 -31.65 -19.12 -21.12
CA GLN A 110 -31.19 -20.39 -20.56
C GLN A 110 -31.93 -20.75 -19.27
N ALA A 111 -32.15 -19.79 -18.38
CA ALA A 111 -32.94 -19.99 -17.17
C ALA A 111 -34.39 -20.41 -17.48
N GLU A 112 -35.02 -19.83 -18.50
CA GLU A 112 -36.35 -20.24 -18.95
C GLU A 112 -36.36 -21.67 -19.51
N ARG A 113 -35.36 -22.04 -20.33
CA ARG A 113 -35.21 -23.40 -20.86
C ARG A 113 -35.02 -24.43 -19.76
N ASP A 114 -34.25 -24.12 -18.73
CA ASP A 114 -34.06 -25.01 -17.58
C ASP A 114 -35.32 -25.16 -16.74
N LYS A 115 -36.08 -24.07 -16.57
CA LYS A 115 -37.39 -24.08 -15.89
C LYS A 115 -38.43 -24.88 -16.68
N TYR A 116 -38.39 -24.83 -18.01
CA TYR A 116 -39.19 -25.69 -18.86
C TYR A 116 -38.76 -27.15 -18.71
N ARG A 117 -37.47 -27.46 -18.87
CA ARG A 117 -36.93 -28.83 -18.76
C ARG A 117 -37.34 -29.50 -17.45
N LYS A 118 -37.19 -28.81 -16.31
CA LYS A 118 -37.61 -29.31 -14.98
C LYS A 118 -39.11 -29.59 -14.85
N ARG A 119 -39.96 -28.92 -15.63
CA ARG A 119 -41.41 -29.16 -15.65
C ARG A 119 -41.80 -30.36 -16.51
N VAL A 120 -41.02 -30.67 -17.56
CA VAL A 120 -41.31 -31.82 -18.44
C VAL A 120 -40.73 -33.13 -17.88
N THR A 121 -39.69 -33.06 -17.05
CA THR A 121 -39.06 -34.23 -16.43
C THR A 121 -39.67 -34.63 -15.08
N LYS A 122 -40.84 -34.08 -14.72
CA LYS A 122 -41.56 -34.37 -13.48
C LYS A 122 -42.90 -34.99 -13.82
#